data_AF-A0A1Y1BHM4-F1
#
_entry.id   AF-A0A1Y1BHM4-F1
#
_cell.length_a   1.000
_cell.length_b   1.000
_cell.length_c   1.000
_cell.angle_alpha   90.00
_cell.angle_beta   90.00
_cell.angle_gamma   90.00
#
_symmetry.space_group_name_H-M   'P 1'
#
loop_
_entity.id
_entity.type
_entity.pdbx_description
1 polymer ?
#
loop_
_entity_poly.entity_id
_entity_poly.type
_entity_poly.pdbx_seq_one_letter_code
_entity_poly.pdbx_strand_id
1 'polypeptide(L)'
;MTSPDPTPRQVILFVLYSVLCLPASMTVAGYVAPRMTRNVSSFEGGAGYATFWWVILLTCAFYALSLVVFALLRKRTAILAVITVAFAALSVPAFKFIHGLAT
;
A
#
# COMPACT_ATOMS: atom_id res chain seq x y z
N MET A 1 13.00 -30.92 11.23
CA MET A 1 11.67 -30.74 10.61
C MET A 1 11.82 -29.76 9.45
N THR A 2 11.90 -30.26 8.22
CA THR A 2 11.89 -29.43 7.02
C THR A 2 10.50 -28.81 6.87
N SER A 3 10.44 -27.47 6.85
CA SER A 3 9.20 -26.79 6.45
C SER A 3 8.86 -27.26 5.04
N PRO A 4 7.63 -27.73 4.77
CA PRO A 4 7.25 -28.07 3.41
C PRO A 4 7.44 -26.86 2.51
N ASP A 5 7.97 -27.09 1.31
CA ASP A 5 8.19 -26.04 0.32
C ASP A 5 6.86 -25.36 -0.02
N PRO A 6 6.88 -24.04 -0.26
CA PRO A 6 5.66 -23.31 -0.60
C PRO A 6 5.08 -23.84 -1.90
N THR A 7 3.78 -24.12 -1.89
CA THR A 7 3.05 -24.55 -3.08
C THR A 7 3.09 -23.45 -4.16
N PRO A 8 3.02 -23.79 -5.46
CA PRO A 8 3.04 -22.78 -6.53
C PRO A 8 1.99 -21.67 -6.36
N ARG A 9 0.81 -22.01 -5.83
CA ARG A 9 -0.25 -21.04 -5.50
C ARG A 9 0.17 -20.04 -4.43
N GLN A 10 0.93 -20.48 -3.41
CA GLN A 10 1.45 -19.60 -2.37
C GLN A 10 2.51 -18.65 -2.92
N VAL A 11 3.39 -19.13 -3.81
CA VAL A 11 4.40 -18.28 -4.45
C VAL A 11 3.74 -17.16 -5.25
N ILE A 12 2.75 -17.49 -6.09
CA ILE A 12 1.98 -16.49 -6.84
C ILE A 12 1.35 -15.45 -5.91
N LEU A 13 0.74 -15.91 -4.81
CA LEU A 13 0.13 -15.04 -3.82
C LEU A 13 1.14 -14.07 -3.20
N PHE A 14 2.34 -14.55 -2.88
CA PHE A 14 3.40 -13.74 -2.25
C PHE A 14 3.94 -12.68 -3.21
N VAL A 15 4.15 -13.04 -4.47
CA VAL A 15 4.55 -12.09 -5.51
C VAL A 15 3.48 -11.02 -5.68
N LEU A 16 2.21 -11.44 -5.83
CA LEU A 16 1.10 -10.51 -6.05
C LEU A 16 0.91 -9.56 -4.86
N TYR A 17 0.98 -10.08 -3.64
CA TYR A 17 0.92 -9.27 -2.42
C TYR A 17 2.04 -8.22 -2.40
N SER A 18 3.28 -8.63 -2.71
CA SER A 18 4.45 -7.75 -2.66
C SER A 18 4.37 -6.63 -3.69
N VAL A 19 3.92 -6.93 -4.91
CA VAL A 19 3.75 -5.94 -5.99
C VAL A 19 2.62 -4.96 -5.68
N LEU A 20 1.50 -5.43 -5.14
CA LEU A 20 0.33 -4.59 -4.87
C LEU A 20 0.43 -3.77 -3.57
N CYS A 21 1.31 -4.18 -2.65
CA CYS A 21 1.51 -3.53 -1.36
C CYS A 21 1.84 -2.03 -1.47
N LEU A 22 2.75 -1.67 -2.39
CA LEU A 22 3.19 -0.29 -2.57
C LEU A 22 2.08 0.62 -3.14
N PRO A 23 1.45 0.31 -4.30
CA PRO A 23 0.36 1.13 -4.84
C PRO A 23 -0.87 1.19 -3.94
N ALA A 24 -1.18 0.13 -3.19
CA ALA A 24 -2.22 0.16 -2.17
C ALA A 24 -1.87 1.14 -1.03
N SER A 25 -0.64 1.10 -0.53
CA SER A 25 -0.15 1.99 0.53
C SER A 25 -0.16 3.46 0.11
N MET A 26 0.25 3.75 -1.13
CA MET A 26 0.17 5.09 -1.72
C MET A 26 -1.27 5.61 -1.77
N THR A 27 -2.22 4.78 -2.19
CA THR A 27 -3.63 5.17 -2.27
C THR A 27 -4.21 5.51 -0.89
N VAL A 28 -3.94 4.67 0.11
CA VAL A 28 -4.39 4.93 1.48
C VAL A 28 -3.74 6.21 2.04
N ALA A 29 -2.44 6.39 1.84
CA ALA A 29 -1.73 7.60 2.23
C ALA A 29 -2.29 8.86 1.54
N GLY A 30 -2.62 8.76 0.25
CA GLY A 30 -3.24 9.82 -0.53
C GLY A 30 -4.63 10.23 -0.02
N TYR A 31 -5.39 9.31 0.57
CA TYR A 31 -6.67 9.64 1.23
C TYR A 31 -6.50 10.22 2.63
N VAL A 32 -5.51 9.76 3.39
CA VAL A 32 -5.31 10.12 4.80
C VAL A 32 -4.55 11.45 4.94
N ALA A 33 -3.50 11.67 4.16
CA ALA A 33 -2.64 12.85 4.28
C ALA A 33 -3.40 14.19 4.14
N PRO A 34 -4.32 14.37 3.16
CA PRO A 34 -5.09 15.62 3.04
C PRO A 34 -6.01 15.87 4.24
N ARG A 35 -6.45 14.81 4.94
CA ARG A 35 -7.26 14.95 6.15
C ARG A 35 -6.43 15.41 7.34
N MET A 36 -5.17 14.98 7.43
CA MET A 36 -4.24 15.39 8.49
C MET A 36 -3.78 16.84 8.32
N THR A 37 -3.69 17.32 7.08
CA THR A 37 -3.23 18.69 6.76
C THR A 37 -4.36 19.71 6.62
N ARG A 38 -5.61 19.30 6.83
CA ARG A 38 -6.80 20.16 6.65
C ARG A 38 -6.80 21.43 7.51
N ASN A 39 -6.12 21.39 8.66
CA ASN A 39 -6.04 22.52 9.61
C ASN A 39 -4.71 23.30 9.50
N VAL A 40 -3.84 22.98 8.54
CA VAL A 40 -2.58 23.69 8.34
C VAL A 40 -2.89 25.02 7.64
N SER A 41 -2.40 26.12 8.22
CA SER A 41 -2.58 27.47 7.67
C SER A 41 -2.21 27.51 6.19
N SER A 42 -3.10 28.05 5.36
CA SER A 42 -2.93 28.19 3.92
C SER A 42 -1.93 29.29 3.56
N PHE A 43 -0.69 29.15 4.00
CA PHE A 43 0.43 29.84 3.34
C PHE A 43 0.58 29.25 1.94
N GLU A 44 0.87 30.09 0.95
CA GLU A 44 0.99 29.71 -0.45
C GLU A 44 1.89 28.46 -0.60
N GLY A 45 1.31 27.35 -1.08
CA GLY A 45 2.01 26.07 -1.21
C GLY A 45 2.29 25.29 0.09
N GLY A 46 2.30 25.92 1.28
CA GLY A 46 2.66 25.28 2.56
C GLY A 46 1.78 24.09 2.94
N ALA A 47 0.47 24.21 2.73
CA ALA A 47 -0.47 23.10 2.93
C ALA A 47 -0.23 21.96 1.91
N GLY A 48 0.18 22.30 0.69
CA GLY A 48 0.52 21.33 -0.35
C GLY A 48 1.79 20.53 -0.01
N TYR A 49 2.87 21.22 0.37
CA TYR A 49 4.12 20.59 0.80
C TYR A 49 3.95 19.73 2.05
N ALA A 50 3.18 20.21 3.04
CA ALA A 50 2.84 19.43 4.21
C ALA A 50 2.07 18.15 3.82
N THR A 51 1.11 18.26 2.90
CA THR A 51 0.32 17.11 2.44
C THR A 51 1.22 16.09 1.76
N PHE A 52 2.10 16.54 0.85
CA PHE A 52 3.04 15.67 0.15
C PHE A 52 3.99 14.95 1.12
N TRP A 53 4.50 15.65 2.13
CA TRP A 53 5.34 15.06 3.16
C TRP A 53 4.61 13.96 3.94
N TRP A 54 3.35 14.22 4.33
CA TRP A 54 2.52 13.22 4.98
C TRP A 54 2.21 12.03 4.08
N VAL A 55 2.00 12.22 2.78
CA VAL A 55 1.82 11.13 1.82
C VAL A 55 3.05 10.22 1.82
N ILE A 56 4.26 10.77 1.78
CA ILE A 56 5.51 9.98 1.79
C ILE A 56 5.60 9.18 3.09
N LEU A 57 5.47 9.84 4.25
CA LEU A 57 5.60 9.19 5.55
C LEU A 57 4.56 8.09 5.75
N LEU A 58 3.30 8.36 5.40
CA LEU A 58 2.21 7.39 5.53
C LEU A 58 2.37 6.23 4.56
N THR A 59 2.84 6.49 3.33
CA THR A 59 3.12 5.42 2.35
C THR A 59 4.18 4.48 2.91
N CYS A 60 5.29 5.01 3.44
CA CYS A 60 6.32 4.20 4.08
C CYS A 60 5.79 3.43 5.28
N ALA A 61 4.99 4.08 6.15
CA ALA A 61 4.41 3.44 7.33
C ALA A 61 3.45 2.30 6.97
N PHE A 62 2.53 2.51 6.03
CA PHE A 62 1.58 1.49 5.58
C PHE A 62 2.29 0.35 4.83
N TYR A 63 3.34 0.67 4.05
CA TYR A 63 4.15 -0.34 3.37
C TYR A 63 4.88 -1.24 4.38
N ALA A 64 5.55 -0.65 5.37
CA ALA A 64 6.21 -1.41 6.44
C ALA A 64 5.22 -2.26 7.23
N LEU A 65 4.06 -1.70 7.58
CA LEU A 65 2.99 -2.44 8.27
C LEU A 65 2.49 -3.61 7.42
N SER A 66 2.35 -3.43 6.11
CA SER A 66 1.94 -4.47 5.18
C SER A 66 2.98 -5.61 5.08
N LEU A 67 4.28 -5.31 5.19
CA LEU A 67 5.33 -6.33 5.29
C LEU A 67 5.29 -7.10 6.61
N VAL A 68 5.00 -6.42 7.71
CA VAL A 68 4.82 -7.07 9.03
C VAL A 68 3.61 -8.00 9.00
N VAL A 69 2.48 -7.55 8.44
CA VAL A 69 1.27 -8.35 8.24
C VAL A 69 1.57 -9.58 7.38
N PHE A 70 2.34 -9.42 6.31
CA PHE A 70 2.78 -10.52 5.46
C PHE A 70 3.60 -11.56 6.25
N ALA A 71 4.61 -11.10 7.01
CA ALA A 71 5.45 -11.98 7.81
C ALA A 71 4.64 -12.75 8.86
N LEU A 72 3.66 -12.11 9.50
CA LEU A 72 2.78 -12.71 10.50
C LEU A 72 1.81 -13.73 9.88
N LEU A 73 1.24 -13.40 8.71
CA LEU A 73 0.21 -14.19 8.06
C LEU A 73 0.74 -15.15 6.99
N ARG A 74 2.06 -15.32 6.85
CA ARG A 74 2.68 -16.23 5.87
C ARG A 74 2.15 -17.68 5.92
N LYS A 75 1.66 -18.12 7.08
CA LYS A 75 1.06 -19.46 7.28
C LYS A 75 -0.45 -19.49 7.06
N ARG A 76 -1.13 -18.33 7.01
CA ARG A 76 -2.59 -18.17 6.86
C ARG A 76 -2.92 -17.64 5.46
N THR A 77 -2.71 -18.49 4.45
CA THR A 77 -2.86 -18.14 3.03
C THR A 77 -4.24 -17.61 2.66
N ALA A 78 -5.31 -18.12 3.27
CA ALA A 78 -6.68 -17.65 3.01
C ALA A 78 -6.86 -16.17 3.38
N ILE A 79 -6.33 -15.75 4.53
CA ILE A 79 -6.39 -14.36 4.98
C ILE A 79 -5.53 -13.49 4.07
N LEU A 80 -4.32 -13.97 3.73
CA LEU A 80 -3.41 -13.25 2.86
C LEU A 80 -4.00 -13.05 1.46
N ALA A 81 -4.80 -14.01 0.97
CA ALA A 81 -5.53 -13.87 -0.29
C ALA A 81 -6.59 -12.78 -0.24
N VAL A 82 -7.39 -12.72 0.84
CA VAL A 82 -8.38 -11.64 1.04
C VAL A 82 -7.69 -10.27 1.08
N ILE A 83 -6.58 -10.15 1.80
CA ILE A 83 -5.80 -8.91 1.86
C ILE A 83 -5.24 -8.54 0.49
N THR A 84 -4.75 -9.53 -0.28
CA THR A 84 -4.23 -9.29 -1.64
C THR A 84 -5.33 -8.75 -2.55
N VAL A 85 -6.57 -9.26 -2.46
CA VAL A 85 -7.71 -8.74 -3.20
C VAL A 85 -8.03 -7.30 -2.79
N ALA A 86 -8.00 -7.00 -1.49
CA ALA A 86 -8.18 -5.64 -1.00
C ALA A 86 -7.08 -4.70 -1.51
N PHE A 87 -5.82 -5.14 -1.53
CA PHE A 87 -4.71 -4.38 -2.10
C PHE A 87 -4.88 -4.17 -3.60
N ALA A 88 -5.37 -5.16 -4.34
CA ALA A 88 -5.66 -5.01 -5.76
C ALA A 88 -6.68 -3.88 -6.00
N ALA A 89 -7.79 -3.88 -5.25
CA ALA A 89 -8.80 -2.83 -5.34
C ALA A 89 -8.24 -1.45 -4.96
N LEU A 90 -7.47 -1.37 -3.88
CA LEU A 90 -6.80 -0.13 -3.45
C LEU A 90 -5.71 0.32 -4.40
N SER A 91 -5.14 -0.55 -5.24
CA SER A 91 -4.10 -0.18 -6.20
C SER A 91 -4.66 0.45 -7.47
N VAL A 92 -5.94 0.26 -7.78
CA VAL A 92 -6.58 0.77 -9.01
C VAL A 92 -6.39 2.28 -9.20
N PRO A 93 -6.62 3.15 -8.19
CA PRO A 93 -6.42 4.59 -8.35
C PRO A 93 -4.96 4.95 -8.64
N ALA A 94 -4.01 4.32 -7.96
CA ALA A 94 -2.59 4.53 -8.18
C ALA A 94 -2.17 4.14 -9.60
N PHE A 95 -2.62 2.99 -10.11
CA PHE A 95 -2.34 2.58 -11.49
C PHE A 95 -2.97 3.52 -12.53
N LYS A 96 -4.21 3.98 -12.30
CA LYS A 96 -4.85 4.97 -13.18
C LYS A 96 -4.08 6.29 -13.23
N PHE A 97 -3.60 6.75 -12.07
CA PHE A 97 -2.79 7.95 -11.98
C PHE A 97 -1.47 7.81 -12.74
N ILE A 98 -0.75 6.70 -12.54
CA ILE A 98 0.50 6.42 -13.27
C ILE A 98 0.26 6.32 -14.77
N HIS A 99 -0.80 5.61 -15.19
CA HIS A 99 -1.13 5.47 -16.60
C HIS A 99 -1.46 6.83 -17.24
N GLY A 100 -2.21 7.68 -16.53
CA GLY A 100 -2.52 9.04 -16.99
C GLY A 100 -1.32 9.99 -17.04
N LEU A 101 -0.21 9.67 -16.35
CA LEU A 101 1.06 10.39 -16.50
C LEU A 101 1.90 9.89 -17.69
N ALA A 102 1.68 8.65 -18.12
CA ALA A 102 2.43 8.01 -19.20
C ALA A 102 1.83 8.26 -20.59
N THR A 103 0.54 8.61 -20.65
CA THR A 103 -0.20 9.00 -21.87
C THR A 103 -0.30 10.51 -22.00
#